data_AF-A0A351F819-F1
#
_entry.id   AF-A0A351F819-F1
#
_cell.length_a   1.000
_cell.length_b   1.000
_cell.length_c   1.000
_cell.angle_alpha   90.00
_cell.angle_beta   90.00
_cell.angle_gamma   90.00
#
_symmetry.space_group_name_H-M   'P 1'
#
loop_
_entity.id
_entity.type
_entity.pdbx_description
1 polymer ?
#
loop_
_entity_poly.entity_id
_entity_poly.type
_entity_poly.pdbx_seq_one_letter_code
_entity_poly.pdbx_strand_id
1 'polypeptide(L)'
;KDHTKHNVDENGICINCGDEISFKLTVSGGTVVSKEIRKALTSDFYVATITAPVQKPGTDLYFVYWRDTDTGEVVSTYTTYSFFLVRNTNLEAVYASRQNYTAERNKGVQVSRVVTLKENKEANKYYLYVEHSVASAAGPITGHGVIFTTDKNYSDADSLVLGNDNVEKRAAKLSAATLTGMLEILLELDTSSDSCTLWARPYIIDENGNPIYGDIKEINTSSADQHTGNDSTAIEVASYDLTEINSDGETDIDFNEPTEKSPFEIIVSIFTKLINFIKTVIAFITDSGVQV
;
A
#
# COMPACT_ATOMS: atom_id res chain seq x y z
N LYS A 1 -27.05 -5.17 -14.18
CA LYS A 1 -27.76 -4.25 -15.12
C LYS A 1 -26.80 -3.13 -15.47
N ASP A 2 -26.22 -3.17 -16.66
CA ASP A 2 -25.33 -2.11 -17.15
C ASP A 2 -26.10 -0.82 -17.41
N HIS A 3 -25.68 0.26 -16.75
CA HIS A 3 -26.06 1.59 -17.13
C HIS A 3 -24.80 2.44 -17.29
N THR A 4 -24.79 3.30 -18.31
CA THR A 4 -23.60 4.06 -18.71
C THR A 4 -23.17 5.13 -17.71
N LYS A 5 -23.96 5.40 -16.66
CA LYS A 5 -23.65 6.38 -15.61
C LYS A 5 -24.23 5.95 -14.27
N HIS A 6 -23.39 5.89 -13.26
CA HIS A 6 -23.86 5.86 -11.88
C HIS A 6 -24.24 7.27 -11.42
N ASN A 7 -25.50 7.45 -11.03
CA ASN A 7 -25.99 8.67 -10.36
C ASN A 7 -26.13 8.36 -8.87
N VAL A 8 -25.49 9.13 -7.99
CA VAL A 8 -25.39 8.81 -6.56
C VAL A 8 -26.42 9.60 -5.77
N ASP A 9 -27.10 8.95 -4.83
CA ASP A 9 -27.97 9.61 -3.86
C ASP A 9 -27.18 10.20 -2.67
N GLU A 10 -27.89 10.75 -1.69
CA GLU A 10 -27.30 11.31 -0.48
C GLU A 10 -26.56 10.29 0.40
N ASN A 11 -26.84 9.00 0.23
CA ASN A 11 -26.26 7.90 1.01
C ASN A 11 -25.08 7.23 0.31
N GLY A 12 -24.67 7.72 -0.87
CA GLY A 12 -23.57 7.11 -1.61
C GLY A 12 -23.97 5.89 -2.44
N ILE A 13 -25.27 5.64 -2.57
CA ILE A 13 -25.84 4.54 -3.36
C ILE A 13 -26.14 5.03 -4.77
N CYS A 14 -25.79 4.24 -5.77
CA CYS A 14 -26.21 4.52 -7.12
C CYS A 14 -27.73 4.33 -7.25
N ILE A 15 -28.45 5.39 -7.61
CA ILE A 15 -29.90 5.40 -7.82
C ILE A 15 -30.32 4.43 -8.94
N ASN A 16 -29.44 4.21 -9.91
CA ASN A 16 -29.77 3.47 -11.13
C ASN A 16 -29.62 1.96 -10.95
N CYS A 17 -28.65 1.50 -10.16
CA CYS A 17 -28.47 0.07 -9.89
C CYS A 17 -28.71 -0.32 -8.44
N GLY A 18 -28.49 0.56 -7.47
CA GLY A 18 -28.53 0.29 -6.03
C GLY A 18 -27.18 -0.11 -5.42
N ASP A 19 -26.06 0.00 -6.15
CA ASP A 19 -24.73 -0.30 -5.59
C ASP A 19 -24.21 0.84 -4.73
N GLU A 20 -23.62 0.54 -3.57
CA GLU A 20 -22.79 1.51 -2.86
C GLU A 20 -21.51 1.74 -3.65
N ILE A 21 -21.29 2.99 -4.06
CA ILE A 21 -20.12 3.37 -4.85
C ILE A 21 -19.35 4.56 -4.25
N SER A 22 -19.95 5.28 -3.29
CA SER A 22 -19.30 6.37 -2.56
C SER A 22 -19.07 5.97 -1.11
N PHE A 23 -17.83 5.60 -0.79
CA PHE A 23 -17.45 5.22 0.55
C PHE A 23 -16.85 6.39 1.34
N LYS A 24 -16.81 6.27 2.67
CA LYS A 24 -16.15 7.24 3.53
C LYS A 24 -14.63 7.17 3.36
N LEU A 25 -13.99 8.33 3.26
CA LEU A 25 -12.55 8.48 3.29
C LEU A 25 -12.17 9.45 4.42
N THR A 26 -11.34 8.99 5.35
CA THR A 26 -10.72 9.84 6.38
C THR A 26 -9.22 9.89 6.12
N VAL A 27 -8.62 11.08 6.20
CA VAL A 27 -7.17 11.28 6.02
C VAL A 27 -6.60 12.05 7.20
N SER A 28 -5.52 11.54 7.79
CA SER A 28 -4.75 12.22 8.84
C SER A 28 -3.30 12.46 8.40
N GLY A 29 -2.74 13.59 8.79
CA GLY A 29 -1.37 13.98 8.41
C GLY A 29 -1.21 14.43 6.95
N GLY A 30 -2.29 14.46 6.17
CA GLY A 30 -2.36 15.04 4.84
C GLY A 30 -3.76 15.53 4.51
N THR A 31 -4.08 15.66 3.23
CA THR A 31 -5.34 16.25 2.74
C THR A 31 -5.93 15.45 1.59
N VAL A 32 -7.26 15.39 1.54
CA VAL A 32 -7.99 14.92 0.35
C VAL A 32 -7.93 16.00 -0.71
N VAL A 33 -7.35 15.69 -1.87
CA VAL A 33 -7.28 16.59 -3.03
C VAL A 33 -8.56 16.49 -3.85
N SER A 34 -8.99 15.26 -4.14
CA SER A 34 -10.22 14.99 -4.88
C SER A 34 -10.84 13.67 -4.46
N LYS A 35 -12.14 13.56 -4.70
CA LYS A 35 -12.91 12.32 -4.64
C LYS A 35 -13.98 12.41 -5.71
N GLU A 36 -13.74 11.80 -6.86
CA GLU A 36 -14.63 11.91 -8.03
C GLU A 36 -14.73 10.61 -8.83
N ILE A 37 -15.82 10.47 -9.61
CA ILE A 37 -15.94 9.41 -10.60
C ILE A 37 -15.18 9.84 -11.86
N ARG A 38 -14.06 9.18 -12.15
CA ARG A 38 -13.28 9.41 -13.37
C ARG A 38 -13.81 8.54 -14.51
N LYS A 39 -14.82 9.04 -15.23
CA LYS A 39 -15.52 8.30 -16.31
C LYS A 39 -14.63 7.74 -17.42
N ALA A 40 -13.44 8.30 -17.61
CA ALA A 40 -12.46 7.78 -18.56
C ALA A 40 -11.82 6.46 -18.10
N LEU A 41 -11.82 6.20 -16.79
CA LEU A 41 -11.31 4.98 -16.18
C LEU A 41 -12.45 4.04 -15.79
N THR A 42 -13.46 4.56 -15.10
CA THR A 42 -14.53 3.77 -14.48
C THR A 42 -15.79 4.61 -14.30
N SER A 43 -16.94 3.97 -14.39
CA SER A 43 -18.21 4.54 -13.95
C SER A 43 -18.60 4.08 -12.55
N ASP A 44 -17.95 3.05 -12.02
CA ASP A 44 -18.52 2.17 -10.99
C ASP A 44 -17.98 2.47 -9.59
N PHE A 45 -16.94 3.29 -9.49
CA PHE A 45 -16.33 3.66 -8.22
C PHE A 45 -15.68 5.04 -8.28
N TYR A 46 -15.59 5.68 -7.12
CA TYR A 46 -14.83 6.91 -6.96
C TYR A 46 -13.33 6.62 -6.99
N VAL A 47 -12.59 7.50 -7.66
CA VAL A 47 -11.14 7.62 -7.49
C VAL A 47 -10.91 8.75 -6.49
N ALA A 48 -10.20 8.43 -5.41
CA ALA A 48 -9.76 9.41 -4.44
C ALA A 48 -8.30 9.75 -4.70
N THR A 49 -7.95 11.03 -4.59
CA THR A 49 -6.56 11.51 -4.58
C THR A 49 -6.31 12.22 -3.26
N ILE A 50 -5.24 11.82 -2.58
CA ILE A 50 -4.78 12.40 -1.32
C ILE A 50 -3.33 12.86 -1.49
N THR A 51 -2.92 13.82 -0.67
CA THR A 51 -1.53 14.28 -0.66
C THR A 51 -1.07 14.60 0.74
N ALA A 52 0.20 14.39 1.00
CA ALA A 52 0.87 14.73 2.25
C ALA A 52 2.06 15.63 1.96
N PRO A 53 2.36 16.62 2.83
CA PRO A 53 3.58 17.38 2.69
C PRO A 53 4.79 16.46 2.87
N VAL A 54 5.78 16.62 2.00
CA VAL A 54 7.03 15.84 1.99
C VAL A 54 7.74 15.91 3.35
N GLN A 55 7.75 17.09 3.97
CA GLN A 55 8.20 17.28 5.34
C GLN A 55 7.01 17.71 6.20
N LYS A 56 6.83 17.09 7.36
CA LYS A 56 5.75 17.44 8.27
C LYS A 56 5.96 18.87 8.80
N PRO A 57 4.98 19.78 8.63
CA PRO A 57 5.13 21.19 8.98
C PRO A 57 5.60 21.40 10.42
N GLY A 58 6.66 22.21 10.58
CA GLY A 58 7.23 22.53 11.89
C GLY A 58 8.03 21.41 12.55
N THR A 59 8.45 20.38 11.81
CA THR A 59 9.24 19.26 12.33
C THR A 59 10.33 18.82 11.35
N ASP A 60 11.31 18.06 11.84
CA ASP A 60 12.36 17.42 11.02
C ASP A 60 11.97 16.00 10.55
N LEU A 61 10.66 15.73 10.43
CA LEU A 61 10.13 14.45 10.01
C LEU A 61 9.68 14.49 8.54
N TYR A 62 9.99 13.44 7.80
CA TYR A 62 9.78 13.30 6.37
C TYR A 62 8.75 12.20 6.09
N PHE A 63 7.88 12.44 5.13
CA PHE A 63 6.85 11.50 4.73
C PHE A 63 7.50 10.21 4.22
N VAL A 64 7.04 9.06 4.71
CA VAL A 64 7.57 7.76 4.28
C VAL A 64 6.55 6.96 3.48
N TYR A 65 5.31 6.89 3.96
CA TYR A 65 4.23 6.14 3.34
C TYR A 65 2.86 6.51 3.92
N TRP A 66 1.81 6.12 3.20
CA TRP A 66 0.45 6.03 3.68
C TRP A 66 0.20 4.68 4.34
N ARG A 67 -0.45 4.70 5.49
CA ARG A 67 -0.90 3.51 6.21
C ARG A 67 -2.41 3.49 6.29
N ASP A 68 -3.01 2.33 6.02
CA ASP A 68 -4.40 2.08 6.37
C ASP A 68 -4.49 1.82 7.88
N THR A 69 -5.20 2.67 8.60
CA THR A 69 -5.27 2.56 10.06
C THR A 69 -6.16 1.42 10.53
N ASP A 70 -7.06 0.93 9.67
CA ASP A 70 -7.98 -0.15 10.00
C ASP A 70 -7.28 -1.52 9.90
N THR A 71 -6.39 -1.68 8.90
CA THR A 71 -5.65 -2.93 8.68
C THR A 71 -4.21 -2.89 9.18
N GLY A 72 -3.64 -1.70 9.38
CA GLY A 72 -2.23 -1.49 9.69
C GLY A 72 -1.28 -1.61 8.48
N GLU A 73 -1.80 -1.94 7.30
CA GLU A 73 -1.01 -2.16 6.09
C GLU A 73 -0.43 -0.85 5.54
N VAL A 74 0.80 -0.91 5.02
CA VAL A 74 1.35 0.15 4.18
C VAL A 74 0.66 0.07 2.82
N VAL A 75 0.05 1.16 2.36
CA VAL A 75 -0.77 1.16 1.14
C VAL A 75 -0.13 1.91 -0.02
N SER A 76 0.77 2.83 0.26
CA SER A 76 1.48 3.55 -0.80
C SER A 76 2.69 4.32 -0.26
N THR A 77 3.77 4.38 -1.03
CA THR A 77 4.91 5.27 -0.76
C THR A 77 4.81 6.61 -1.50
N TYR A 78 3.79 6.79 -2.34
CA TYR A 78 3.59 8.01 -3.12
C TYR A 78 3.05 9.12 -2.22
N THR A 79 3.73 10.26 -2.17
CA THR A 79 3.27 11.42 -1.37
C THR A 79 1.91 11.93 -1.84
N THR A 80 1.70 11.96 -3.16
CA THR A 80 0.39 12.15 -3.77
C THR A 80 -0.07 10.78 -4.25
N TYR A 81 -1.11 10.29 -3.61
CA TYR A 81 -1.59 8.92 -3.79
C TYR A 81 -3.05 8.94 -4.23
N SER A 82 -3.31 8.26 -5.33
CA SER A 82 -4.60 8.07 -5.94
C SER A 82 -4.93 6.59 -6.01
N PHE A 83 -6.15 6.27 -5.63
CA PHE A 83 -6.62 4.90 -5.51
C PHE A 83 -8.12 4.81 -5.75
N PHE A 84 -8.57 3.61 -6.08
CA PHE A 84 -9.98 3.29 -6.22
C PHE A 84 -10.60 3.08 -4.84
N LEU A 85 -11.58 3.91 -4.50
CA LEU A 85 -12.24 3.85 -3.21
C LEU A 85 -13.37 2.83 -3.30
N VAL A 86 -13.06 1.57 -2.94
CA VAL A 86 -13.98 0.41 -3.02
C VAL A 86 -14.52 -0.06 -1.67
N ARG A 87 -14.10 0.60 -0.59
CA ARG A 87 -14.61 0.43 0.77
C ARG A 87 -14.40 1.71 1.59
N ASN A 88 -14.96 1.73 2.80
CA ASN A 88 -14.60 2.74 3.78
C ASN A 88 -13.10 2.63 4.11
N THR A 89 -12.41 3.77 4.11
CA THR A 89 -10.95 3.80 4.24
C THR A 89 -10.51 4.93 5.16
N ASN A 90 -9.61 4.62 6.10
CA ASN A 90 -8.94 5.58 6.96
C ASN A 90 -7.43 5.53 6.71
N LEU A 91 -6.86 6.58 6.14
CA LEU A 91 -5.44 6.65 5.79
C LEU A 91 -4.69 7.67 6.65
N GLU A 92 -3.51 7.29 7.11
CA GLU A 92 -2.59 8.15 7.85
C GLU A 92 -1.28 8.33 7.08
N ALA A 93 -0.84 9.58 6.93
CA ALA A 93 0.51 9.90 6.48
C ALA A 93 1.50 9.60 7.62
N VAL A 94 2.39 8.65 7.38
CA VAL A 94 3.45 8.29 8.33
C VAL A 94 4.71 9.07 8.00
N TYR A 95 5.37 9.54 9.05
CA TYR A 95 6.57 10.36 8.96
C TYR A 95 7.70 9.76 9.79
N ALA A 96 8.92 9.84 9.29
CA ALA A 96 10.13 9.36 9.96
C ALA A 96 11.19 10.47 10.07
N SER A 97 12.07 10.35 11.06
CA SER A 97 13.25 11.21 11.11
C SER A 97 14.17 10.91 9.93
N ARG A 98 15.05 11.86 9.59
CA ARG A 98 16.09 11.67 8.58
C ARG A 98 16.89 10.36 8.75
N GLN A 99 17.24 10.01 9.98
CA GLN A 99 18.01 8.79 10.28
C GLN A 99 17.24 7.51 9.94
N ASN A 100 15.92 7.52 10.12
CA ASN A 100 15.08 6.34 9.92
C ASN A 100 14.36 6.33 8.58
N TYR A 101 14.48 7.39 7.77
CA TYR A 101 13.73 7.60 6.53
C TYR A 101 13.79 6.38 5.61
N THR A 102 15.00 5.99 5.21
CA THR A 102 15.19 4.88 4.26
C THR A 102 14.69 3.56 4.83
N ALA A 103 14.95 3.28 6.11
CA ALA A 103 14.49 2.05 6.75
C ALA A 103 12.96 1.95 6.81
N GLU A 104 12.28 3.06 7.13
CA GLU A 104 10.82 3.13 7.14
C GLU A 104 10.23 3.10 5.72
N ARG A 105 10.84 3.79 4.76
CA ARG A 105 10.40 3.81 3.35
C ARG A 105 10.60 2.46 2.66
N ASN A 106 11.61 1.68 3.06
CA ASN A 106 11.83 0.31 2.58
C ASN A 106 10.76 -0.69 3.10
N LYS A 107 9.93 -0.30 4.08
CA LYS A 107 8.69 -1.02 4.40
C LYS A 107 7.58 -0.74 3.38
N GLY A 108 7.89 0.00 2.32
CA GLY A 108 7.00 0.36 1.24
C GLY A 108 6.33 -0.85 0.59
N VAL A 109 5.31 -0.57 -0.21
CA VAL A 109 4.52 -1.58 -0.89
C VAL A 109 5.38 -2.25 -1.96
N GLN A 110 5.84 -3.47 -1.67
CA GLN A 110 6.65 -4.23 -2.61
C GLN A 110 5.82 -4.98 -3.66
N VAL A 111 4.51 -5.15 -3.41
CA VAL A 111 3.59 -5.98 -4.20
C VAL A 111 2.16 -5.46 -4.06
N SER A 112 1.25 -5.89 -4.95
CA SER A 112 -0.19 -5.58 -4.85
C SER A 112 -0.78 -6.07 -3.52
N ARG A 113 -1.94 -5.54 -3.12
CA ARG A 113 -2.68 -5.98 -1.93
C ARG A 113 -4.12 -6.31 -2.25
N VAL A 114 -4.69 -7.27 -1.52
CA VAL A 114 -6.12 -7.56 -1.59
C VAL A 114 -6.87 -6.59 -0.66
N VAL A 115 -7.76 -5.76 -1.23
CA VAL A 115 -8.40 -4.67 -0.49
C VAL A 115 -9.69 -5.13 0.17
N THR A 116 -10.57 -5.76 -0.59
CA THR A 116 -11.87 -6.22 -0.12
C THR A 116 -12.49 -7.21 -1.10
N LEU A 117 -13.48 -7.95 -0.62
CA LEU A 117 -14.43 -8.72 -1.41
C LEU A 117 -15.81 -8.09 -1.22
N LYS A 118 -16.52 -7.82 -2.31
CA LYS A 118 -17.85 -7.17 -2.29
C LYS A 118 -18.86 -8.09 -2.95
N GLU A 119 -20.00 -8.30 -2.30
CA GLU A 119 -21.09 -9.07 -2.88
C GLU A 119 -21.66 -8.38 -4.14
N ASN A 120 -21.93 -9.17 -5.17
CA ASN A 120 -22.68 -8.75 -6.35
C ASN A 120 -24.18 -8.95 -6.09
N LYS A 121 -25.06 -8.23 -6.80
CA LYS A 121 -26.52 -8.41 -6.68
C LYS A 121 -27.01 -9.78 -7.14
N GLU A 122 -26.26 -10.41 -8.03
CA GLU A 122 -26.51 -11.78 -8.43
C GLU A 122 -26.05 -12.71 -7.32
N ALA A 123 -26.93 -13.64 -6.93
CA ALA A 123 -26.61 -14.63 -5.92
C ALA A 123 -25.28 -15.31 -6.24
N ASN A 124 -24.48 -15.54 -5.20
CA ASN A 124 -23.23 -16.29 -5.26
C ASN A 124 -22.10 -15.59 -6.04
N LYS A 125 -22.32 -14.35 -6.52
CA LYS A 125 -21.29 -13.59 -7.24
C LYS A 125 -20.67 -12.52 -6.36
N TYR A 126 -19.36 -12.31 -6.53
CA TYR A 126 -18.58 -11.38 -5.73
C TYR A 126 -17.53 -10.67 -6.57
N TYR A 127 -17.22 -9.41 -6.25
CA TYR A 127 -16.08 -8.68 -6.79
C TYR A 127 -14.92 -8.73 -5.81
N LEU A 128 -13.81 -9.33 -6.23
CA LEU A 128 -12.54 -9.27 -5.54
C LEU A 128 -11.73 -8.08 -6.07
N TYR A 129 -11.38 -7.16 -5.17
CA TYR A 129 -10.60 -5.98 -5.50
C TYR A 129 -9.16 -6.13 -5.01
N VAL A 130 -8.22 -6.04 -5.94
CA VAL A 130 -6.79 -6.09 -5.68
C VAL A 130 -6.18 -4.77 -6.13
N GLU A 131 -5.74 -3.98 -5.16
CA GLU A 131 -5.11 -2.68 -5.42
C GLU A 131 -3.63 -2.87 -5.70
N HIS A 132 -3.16 -2.12 -6.67
CA HIS A 132 -1.77 -2.07 -7.06
C HIS A 132 -1.25 -0.67 -6.72
N SER A 133 -0.23 -0.59 -5.87
CA SER A 133 0.47 0.65 -5.55
C SER A 133 1.93 0.36 -5.20
N VAL A 134 2.61 -0.39 -6.08
CA VAL A 134 4.00 -0.81 -5.88
C VAL A 134 4.91 0.40 -5.87
N ALA A 135 5.82 0.44 -4.90
CA ALA A 135 6.79 1.52 -4.78
C ALA A 135 7.69 1.58 -6.02
N SER A 136 7.99 2.79 -6.49
CA SER A 136 8.92 3.03 -7.61
C SER A 136 10.29 2.38 -7.41
N ALA A 137 10.74 2.28 -6.16
CA ALA A 137 11.99 1.62 -5.77
C ALA A 137 12.01 0.10 -6.02
N ALA A 138 10.86 -0.56 -6.22
CA ALA A 138 10.80 -1.97 -6.59
C ALA A 138 11.26 -2.23 -8.03
N GLY A 139 11.48 -1.17 -8.81
CA GLY A 139 11.87 -1.27 -10.21
C GLY A 139 10.66 -1.56 -11.14
N PRO A 140 10.93 -1.72 -12.44
CA PRO A 140 9.89 -2.03 -13.40
C PRO A 140 9.33 -3.45 -13.17
N ILE A 141 8.03 -3.59 -13.39
CA ILE A 141 7.34 -4.88 -13.35
C ILE A 141 6.85 -5.25 -14.74
N THR A 142 6.68 -6.55 -14.99
CA THR A 142 6.19 -7.08 -16.27
C THR A 142 4.79 -7.69 -16.17
N GLY A 143 4.27 -7.83 -14.95
CA GLY A 143 2.93 -8.37 -14.69
C GLY A 143 2.52 -8.24 -13.23
N HIS A 144 1.23 -8.39 -12.99
CA HIS A 144 0.69 -8.58 -11.65
C HIS A 144 -0.63 -9.36 -11.70
N GLY A 145 -1.04 -9.88 -10.56
CA GLY A 145 -2.27 -10.65 -10.45
C GLY A 145 -2.56 -11.10 -9.03
N VAL A 146 -3.47 -12.05 -8.94
CA VAL A 146 -3.83 -12.72 -7.69
C VAL A 146 -4.05 -14.21 -7.93
N ILE A 147 -3.67 -14.99 -6.94
CA ILE A 147 -3.90 -16.42 -6.85
C ILE A 147 -4.88 -16.63 -5.72
N PHE A 148 -5.92 -17.42 -5.92
CA PHE A 148 -6.91 -17.63 -4.87
C PHE A 148 -7.50 -19.04 -4.86
N THR A 149 -8.09 -19.41 -3.74
CA THR A 149 -8.75 -20.68 -3.53
C THR A 149 -9.77 -20.58 -2.40
N THR A 150 -10.74 -21.49 -2.40
CA THR A 150 -11.66 -21.77 -1.28
C THR A 150 -11.37 -23.12 -0.64
N ASP A 151 -10.32 -23.83 -1.09
CA ASP A 151 -9.84 -25.04 -0.42
C ASP A 151 -8.79 -24.68 0.64
N LYS A 152 -9.17 -24.89 1.90
CA LYS A 152 -8.31 -24.67 3.07
C LYS A 152 -7.00 -25.46 3.01
N ASN A 153 -6.92 -26.57 2.29
CA ASN A 153 -5.69 -27.34 2.14
C ASN A 153 -4.61 -26.58 1.37
N TYR A 154 -4.97 -25.52 0.66
CA TYR A 154 -4.07 -24.67 -0.10
C TYR A 154 -4.03 -23.23 0.44
N SER A 155 -4.36 -23.03 1.72
CA SER A 155 -4.44 -21.70 2.34
C SER A 155 -3.08 -21.11 2.78
N ASP A 156 -1.97 -21.81 2.54
CA ASP A 156 -0.64 -21.40 2.99
C ASP A 156 0.23 -20.80 1.86
N ALA A 157 1.31 -20.15 2.28
CA ALA A 157 2.22 -19.41 1.39
C ALA A 157 2.98 -20.33 0.43
N ASP A 158 3.11 -21.61 0.72
CA ASP A 158 3.78 -22.56 -0.16
C ASP A 158 2.83 -23.09 -1.24
N SER A 159 1.52 -23.02 -0.98
CA SER A 159 0.46 -23.53 -1.84
C SER A 159 -0.10 -22.49 -2.83
N LEU A 160 -0.22 -21.22 -2.42
CA LEU A 160 -0.70 -20.12 -3.28
C LEU A 160 0.45 -19.51 -4.08
N VAL A 161 0.92 -20.26 -5.08
CA VAL A 161 2.01 -19.87 -5.99
C VAL A 161 1.66 -20.19 -7.45
N LEU A 162 2.29 -19.49 -8.40
CA LEU A 162 1.95 -19.60 -9.83
C LEU A 162 2.16 -21.00 -10.43
N GLY A 163 2.94 -21.86 -9.77
CA GLY A 163 3.22 -23.23 -10.23
C GLY A 163 2.20 -24.29 -9.81
N ASN A 164 1.23 -23.97 -8.93
CA ASN A 164 0.27 -24.96 -8.43
C ASN A 164 -1.00 -24.97 -9.30
N ASP A 165 -1.40 -26.10 -9.87
CA ASP A 165 -2.57 -26.19 -10.76
C ASP A 165 -3.90 -26.37 -10.00
N ASN A 166 -3.86 -26.56 -8.67
CA ASN A 166 -5.05 -26.72 -7.83
C ASN A 166 -5.59 -25.38 -7.28
N VAL A 167 -5.14 -24.26 -7.82
CA VAL A 167 -5.53 -22.91 -7.40
C VAL A 167 -5.88 -22.07 -8.62
N GLU A 168 -6.79 -21.13 -8.44
CA GLU A 168 -7.17 -20.19 -9.48
C GLU A 168 -6.15 -19.05 -9.58
N LYS A 169 -5.84 -18.61 -10.81
CA LYS A 169 -4.84 -17.58 -11.09
C LYS A 169 -5.41 -16.57 -12.06
N ARG A 170 -5.39 -15.29 -11.69
CA ARG A 170 -5.87 -14.20 -12.56
C ARG A 170 -4.83 -13.09 -12.63
N ALA A 171 -4.33 -12.87 -13.85
CA ALA A 171 -3.38 -11.82 -14.17
C ALA A 171 -4.10 -10.62 -14.79
N ALA A 172 -3.59 -9.42 -14.52
CA ALA A 172 -3.96 -8.23 -15.27
C ALA A 172 -3.49 -8.37 -16.74
N LYS A 173 -4.36 -8.02 -17.69
CA LYS A 173 -4.07 -8.10 -19.14
C LYS A 173 -3.71 -6.73 -19.72
N LEU A 174 -4.57 -5.74 -19.48
CA LEU A 174 -4.22 -4.33 -19.56
C LEU A 174 -3.49 -3.98 -18.25
N SER A 175 -2.71 -2.91 -18.16
CA SER A 175 -1.99 -2.49 -16.94
C SER A 175 -0.86 -3.38 -16.39
N ALA A 176 -0.48 -4.50 -17.04
CA ALA A 176 0.46 -5.46 -16.48
C ALA A 176 1.78 -4.86 -15.94
N ALA A 177 2.28 -3.79 -16.58
CA ALA A 177 3.54 -3.12 -16.24
C ALA A 177 3.38 -1.81 -15.43
N THR A 178 2.16 -1.38 -15.13
CA THR A 178 1.95 -0.14 -14.37
C THR A 178 2.09 -0.41 -12.89
N LEU A 179 2.68 0.55 -12.16
CA LEU A 179 2.95 0.41 -10.71
C LEU A 179 1.74 0.77 -9.83
N THR A 180 0.72 1.41 -10.41
CA THR A 180 -0.46 1.84 -9.66
C THR A 180 -1.75 1.61 -10.42
N GLY A 181 -2.78 1.14 -9.73
CA GLY A 181 -4.03 0.74 -10.34
C GLY A 181 -4.88 -0.19 -9.48
N MET A 182 -5.79 -0.90 -10.13
CA MET A 182 -6.60 -1.94 -9.50
C MET A 182 -6.93 -3.04 -10.50
N LEU A 183 -6.94 -4.27 -10.00
CA LEU A 183 -7.49 -5.45 -10.65
C LEU A 183 -8.83 -5.77 -9.97
N GLU A 184 -9.89 -5.85 -10.77
CA GLU A 184 -11.22 -6.28 -10.35
C GLU A 184 -11.51 -7.66 -10.96
N ILE A 185 -11.97 -8.59 -10.13
CA ILE A 185 -12.30 -9.95 -10.56
C ILE A 185 -13.71 -10.28 -10.11
N LEU A 186 -14.56 -10.63 -11.08
CA LEU A 186 -15.87 -11.22 -10.79
C LEU A 186 -15.68 -12.71 -10.52
N LEU A 187 -16.03 -13.12 -9.31
CA LEU A 187 -15.99 -14.48 -8.81
C LEU A 187 -17.42 -15.01 -8.70
N GLU A 188 -17.59 -16.30 -8.97
CA GLU A 188 -18.71 -17.10 -8.51
C GLU A 188 -18.21 -18.03 -7.42
N LEU A 189 -18.76 -17.88 -6.23
CA LEU A 189 -18.44 -18.70 -5.06
C LEU A 189 -19.62 -19.64 -4.82
N ASP A 190 -19.38 -20.94 -4.70
CA ASP A 190 -20.47 -21.85 -4.34
C ASP A 190 -20.89 -21.61 -2.88
N THR A 191 -21.95 -20.83 -2.69
CA THR A 191 -22.57 -20.57 -1.38
C THR A 191 -23.81 -21.44 -1.18
N SER A 192 -23.88 -22.64 -1.78
CA SER A 192 -24.88 -23.66 -1.42
C SER A 192 -24.79 -24.09 0.05
N SER A 193 -23.70 -23.71 0.73
CA SER A 193 -23.55 -23.64 2.18
C SER A 193 -23.42 -22.18 2.62
N ASP A 194 -23.93 -21.87 3.81
CA ASP A 194 -24.22 -20.50 4.28
C ASP A 194 -23.01 -19.54 4.44
N SER A 195 -21.77 -19.97 4.16
CA SER A 195 -20.59 -19.08 4.06
C SER A 195 -19.42 -19.70 3.26
N CYS A 196 -18.53 -18.87 2.73
CA CYS A 196 -17.35 -19.27 1.97
C CYS A 196 -16.10 -18.45 2.38
N THR A 197 -14.98 -19.12 2.66
CA THR A 197 -13.70 -18.46 2.92
C THR A 197 -12.86 -18.46 1.65
N LEU A 198 -12.40 -17.27 1.24
CA LEU A 198 -11.48 -17.09 0.14
C LEU A 198 -10.09 -16.77 0.69
N TRP A 199 -9.09 -17.59 0.35
CA TRP A 199 -7.68 -17.23 0.54
C TRP A 199 -7.15 -16.67 -0.76
N ALA A 200 -6.66 -15.43 -0.73
CA ALA A 200 -6.16 -14.73 -1.90
C ALA A 200 -4.74 -14.21 -1.65
N ARG A 201 -3.85 -14.43 -2.61
CA ARG A 201 -2.46 -13.98 -2.57
C ARG A 201 -2.13 -13.16 -3.80
N PRO A 202 -1.83 -11.86 -3.65
CA PRO A 202 -1.40 -11.04 -4.75
C PRO A 202 0.04 -11.37 -5.15
N TYR A 203 0.38 -11.10 -6.41
CA TYR A 203 1.74 -11.20 -6.90
C TYR A 203 2.04 -10.12 -7.94
N ILE A 204 3.32 -9.86 -8.13
CA ILE A 204 3.89 -9.15 -9.28
C ILE A 204 4.90 -10.05 -9.98
N ILE A 205 5.24 -9.71 -11.22
CA ILE A 205 6.37 -10.27 -11.95
C ILE A 205 7.40 -9.17 -12.10
N ASP A 206 8.61 -9.39 -11.58
CA ASP A 206 9.70 -8.43 -11.72
C ASP A 206 10.20 -8.32 -13.18
N GLU A 207 11.17 -7.44 -13.42
CA GLU A 207 11.80 -7.27 -14.74
C GLU A 207 12.49 -8.53 -15.28
N ASN A 208 12.86 -9.46 -14.39
CA ASN A 208 13.54 -10.71 -14.72
C ASN A 208 12.57 -11.87 -14.96
N GLY A 209 11.27 -11.64 -14.84
CA GLY A 209 10.24 -12.67 -14.98
C GLY A 209 9.99 -13.49 -13.72
N ASN A 210 10.54 -13.11 -12.57
CA ASN A 210 10.33 -13.81 -11.31
C ASN A 210 9.06 -13.32 -10.60
N PRO A 211 8.23 -14.22 -10.08
CA PRO A 211 7.11 -13.84 -9.25
C PRO A 211 7.58 -13.39 -7.87
N ILE A 212 7.11 -12.22 -7.43
CA ILE A 212 7.22 -11.74 -6.06
C ILE A 212 5.81 -11.75 -5.47
N TYR A 213 5.64 -12.43 -4.34
CA TYR A 213 4.34 -12.65 -3.73
C TYR A 213 4.12 -11.74 -2.52
N GLY A 214 2.89 -11.27 -2.37
CA GLY A 214 2.44 -10.63 -1.13
C GLY A 214 1.95 -11.62 -0.09
N ASP A 215 1.47 -11.05 1.01
CA ASP A 215 0.87 -11.82 2.08
C ASP A 215 -0.48 -12.40 1.64
N ILE A 216 -0.81 -13.56 2.19
CA ILE A 216 -2.12 -14.18 1.98
C ILE A 216 -3.16 -13.42 2.79
N LYS A 217 -4.25 -13.04 2.12
CA LYS A 217 -5.44 -12.50 2.75
C LYS A 217 -6.50 -13.58 2.87
N GLU A 218 -6.90 -13.88 4.10
CA GLU A 218 -8.13 -14.64 4.38
C GLU A 218 -9.31 -13.68 4.36
N ILE A 219 -10.31 -13.97 3.54
CA ILE A 219 -11.50 -13.15 3.38
C ILE A 219 -12.72 -14.05 3.56
N ASN A 220 -13.37 -13.90 4.70
CA ASN A 220 -14.60 -14.61 4.98
C ASN A 220 -15.77 -13.84 4.34
N THR A 221 -16.55 -14.49 3.48
CA THR A 221 -17.91 -14.01 3.21
C THR A 221 -18.70 -14.28 4.49
N SER A 222 -19.06 -13.26 5.26
CA SER A 222 -19.91 -13.50 6.43
C SER A 222 -20.86 -12.35 6.68
N SER A 223 -22.10 -12.71 6.99
CA SER A 223 -22.77 -12.11 8.13
C SER A 223 -22.75 -13.14 9.27
N ALA A 224 -21.64 -13.16 10.04
CA ALA A 224 -21.41 -13.96 11.25
C ALA A 224 -21.36 -15.50 11.11
N ASP A 225 -20.34 -16.09 11.73
CA ASP A 225 -20.08 -17.52 11.94
C ASP A 225 -19.45 -18.33 10.77
N GLN A 226 -18.47 -19.17 11.16
CA GLN A 226 -17.51 -19.85 10.28
C GLN A 226 -18.08 -21.09 9.59
N HIS A 227 -18.09 -21.15 8.25
CA HIS A 227 -18.27 -22.39 7.46
C HIS A 227 -17.44 -22.41 6.16
N THR A 228 -17.07 -23.63 5.73
CA THR A 228 -16.18 -23.96 4.61
C THR A 228 -16.97 -24.36 3.35
N GLY A 229 -16.83 -23.60 2.26
CA GLY A 229 -17.27 -23.99 0.90
C GLY A 229 -16.09 -24.53 0.07
N ASN A 230 -16.38 -25.28 -1.00
CA ASN A 230 -15.36 -26.10 -1.72
C ASN A 230 -14.99 -25.61 -3.13
N ASP A 231 -15.60 -24.55 -3.68
CA ASP A 231 -15.26 -24.11 -5.04
C ASP A 231 -15.42 -22.60 -5.27
N SER A 232 -14.56 -22.06 -6.14
CA SER A 232 -14.59 -20.69 -6.62
C SER A 232 -14.15 -20.66 -8.07
N THR A 233 -14.90 -19.96 -8.93
CA THR A 233 -14.52 -19.76 -10.33
C THR A 233 -14.50 -18.28 -10.66
N ALA A 234 -13.45 -17.84 -11.35
CA ALA A 234 -13.39 -16.47 -11.87
C ALA A 234 -14.07 -16.40 -13.24
N ILE A 235 -15.03 -15.48 -13.35
CA ILE A 235 -15.87 -15.27 -14.52
C ILE A 235 -15.28 -14.18 -15.42
N GLU A 236 -14.95 -13.03 -14.83
CA GLU A 236 -14.48 -11.84 -15.56
C GLU A 236 -13.33 -11.14 -14.83
N VAL A 237 -12.50 -10.43 -15.59
CA VAL A 237 -11.33 -9.70 -15.08
C VAL A 237 -11.26 -8.34 -15.77
N ALA A 238 -11.18 -7.27 -14.97
CA ALA A 238 -10.95 -5.90 -15.42
C ALA A 238 -9.74 -5.29 -14.72
N SER A 239 -9.05 -4.36 -15.38
CA SER A 239 -7.84 -3.73 -14.86
C SER A 239 -7.80 -2.25 -15.21
N TYR A 240 -7.36 -1.42 -14.25
CA TYR A 240 -7.42 0.03 -14.34
C TYR A 240 -6.11 0.68 -13.90
N ASP A 241 -5.61 1.65 -14.67
CA ASP A 241 -4.33 2.36 -14.45
C ASP A 241 -4.49 3.71 -13.75
N LEU A 242 -3.54 4.06 -12.86
CA LEU A 242 -3.50 5.35 -12.15
C LEU A 242 -2.16 6.10 -12.26
N THR A 243 -1.31 5.72 -13.22
CA THR A 243 0.09 6.22 -13.35
C THR A 243 0.22 7.73 -13.52
N GLU A 244 -0.76 8.40 -14.10
CA GLU A 244 -0.74 9.85 -14.33
C GLU A 244 -0.99 10.69 -13.07
N ILE A 245 -1.46 10.08 -11.97
CA ILE A 245 -1.91 10.81 -10.77
C ILE A 245 -1.01 10.58 -9.57
N ASN A 246 -0.30 9.46 -9.55
CA ASN A 246 0.59 9.09 -8.46
C ASN A 246 1.95 9.73 -8.68
N SER A 247 2.43 10.48 -7.68
CA SER A 247 3.75 11.08 -7.73
C SER A 247 4.48 10.92 -6.40
N ASP A 248 5.73 10.46 -6.54
CA ASP A 248 6.73 10.70 -5.53
C ASP A 248 7.03 12.19 -5.60
N GLY A 249 6.74 12.93 -4.52
CA GLY A 249 7.19 14.31 -4.35
C GLY A 249 8.71 14.42 -4.24
N GLU A 250 9.42 13.33 -4.51
CA GLU A 250 10.86 13.22 -4.60
C GLU A 250 11.32 13.77 -5.95
N THR A 251 11.50 15.07 -6.00
CA THR A 251 12.64 15.61 -6.73
C THR A 251 13.57 16.20 -5.67
N ASP A 252 14.61 15.44 -5.31
CA ASP A 252 15.76 15.86 -4.51
C ASP A 252 15.57 16.11 -3.01
N ILE A 253 15.07 15.14 -2.25
CA ILE A 253 15.53 15.07 -0.85
C ILE A 253 16.92 14.44 -0.86
N ASP A 254 17.93 15.25 -1.15
CA ASP A 254 19.33 14.88 -0.97
C ASP A 254 19.60 14.75 0.54
N PHE A 255 19.20 13.60 1.08
CA PHE A 255 19.81 13.11 2.29
C PHE A 255 21.22 12.72 1.92
N ASN A 256 22.14 13.70 1.86
CA ASN A 256 23.56 13.42 2.03
C ASN A 256 23.61 12.38 3.14
N GLU A 257 24.15 11.19 2.84
CA GLU A 257 24.38 10.16 3.85
C GLU A 257 24.98 10.91 5.03
N PRO A 258 24.53 10.64 6.29
CA PRO A 258 25.35 11.05 7.39
C PRO A 258 26.72 10.49 7.04
N THR A 259 27.70 11.36 6.82
CA THR A 259 29.09 10.93 6.90
C THR A 259 29.16 10.40 8.31
N GLU A 260 28.98 9.09 8.47
CA GLU A 260 29.37 8.41 9.69
C GLU A 260 30.77 8.91 9.88
N LYS A 261 30.94 9.76 10.92
CA LYS A 261 32.26 10.29 11.21
C LYS A 261 33.13 9.07 11.29
N SER A 262 34.11 8.97 10.39
CA SER A 262 34.89 7.75 10.35
C SER A 262 35.45 7.51 11.76
N PRO A 263 35.73 6.27 12.18
CA PRO A 263 36.31 6.02 13.49
C PRO A 263 37.49 6.95 13.81
N PHE A 264 38.25 7.37 12.77
CA PHE A 264 39.29 8.39 12.86
C PHE A 264 38.77 9.80 13.20
N GLU A 265 37.70 10.28 12.60
CA GLU A 265 37.12 11.60 12.90
C GLU A 265 36.52 11.66 14.31
N ILE A 266 35.95 10.55 14.79
CA ILE A 266 35.50 10.42 16.19
C ILE A 266 36.71 10.51 17.13
N ILE A 267 37.78 9.76 16.83
CA ILE A 267 39.03 9.78 17.60
C ILE A 267 39.65 11.18 17.61
N VAL A 268 39.74 11.85 16.46
CA VAL A 268 40.26 13.23 16.34
C VAL A 268 39.43 14.21 17.16
N SER A 269 38.11 14.06 17.18
CA SER A 269 37.22 14.90 17.99
C SER A 269 37.45 14.71 19.49
N ILE A 270 37.64 13.46 19.94
CA ILE A 270 37.97 13.14 21.34
C ILE A 270 39.33 13.73 21.73
N PHE A 271 40.36 13.55 20.90
CA PHE A 271 41.68 14.12 21.15
C PHE A 271 41.67 15.65 21.16
N THR A 272 40.90 16.27 20.27
CA THR A 272 40.76 17.74 20.24
C THR A 272 40.11 18.27 21.51
N LYS A 273 39.05 17.61 21.99
CA LYS A 273 38.41 17.94 23.28
C LYS A 273 39.37 17.74 24.45
N LEU A 274 40.16 16.66 24.44
CA LEU A 274 41.16 16.38 25.47
C LEU A 274 42.26 17.45 25.48
N ILE A 275 42.80 17.83 24.31
CA ILE A 275 43.82 18.87 24.19
C ILE A 275 43.28 20.21 24.69
N ASN A 276 42.05 20.57 24.33
CA ASN A 276 41.44 21.81 24.81
C ASN A 276 41.23 21.78 26.32
N PHE A 277 40.76 20.67 26.88
CA PHE A 277 40.64 20.50 28.33
C PHE A 277 42.00 20.64 29.03
N ILE A 278 43.05 19.99 28.52
CA ILE A 278 44.41 20.10 29.07
C ILE A 278 44.90 21.56 29.03
N LYS A 279 44.69 22.27 27.90
CA LYS A 279 45.05 23.69 27.79
C LYS A 279 44.29 24.55 28.81
N THR A 280 43.00 24.28 29.04
CA THR A 280 42.21 24.97 30.05
C THR A 280 42.72 24.70 31.46
N VAL A 281 43.11 23.46 31.77
CA VAL A 281 43.69 23.11 33.09
C VAL A 281 45.05 23.77 33.29
N ILE A 282 45.93 23.76 32.28
CA ILE A 282 47.23 24.44 32.34
C ILE A 282 47.03 25.93 32.55
N ALA A 283 46.16 26.57 31.75
CA ALA A 283 45.83 27.99 31.88
C ALA A 283 45.30 28.31 33.28
N PHE A 284 44.40 27.48 33.81
CA PHE A 284 43.91 27.62 35.19
C PHE A 284 45.05 27.58 36.21
N ILE A 285 45.99 26.63 36.10
CA ILE A 285 47.13 26.51 37.02
C ILE A 285 48.08 27.71 36.89
N THR A 286 48.38 28.17 35.66
CA THR A 286 49.27 29.32 35.44
C THR A 286 48.64 30.65 35.83
N ASP A 287 47.33 30.84 35.63
CA ASP A 287 46.65 32.10 35.95
C ASP A 287 46.24 32.20 37.43
N SER A 288 46.05 31.08 38.13
CA SER A 288 45.73 31.09 39.57
C SER A 288 46.94 31.22 40.49
N GLY A 289 48.16 31.30 39.94
CA GLY A 289 49.39 31.51 40.74
C GLY A 289 49.65 30.43 41.78
N VAL A 290 49.06 29.24 41.62
CA VAL A 290 49.25 28.12 42.54
C VAL A 290 50.64 27.53 42.29
N GLN A 291 51.61 27.92 43.12
CA GLN A 291 52.87 27.20 43.25
C GLN A 291 52.57 25.80 43.81
N VAL A 292 53.01 24.76 43.08
CA VAL A 292 53.10 23.38 43.59
C VAL A 292 54.22 23.29 44.62
#